data_AF-A0A1H0UN04-F1
#
_entry.id   AF-A0A1H0UN04-F1
#
_cell.length_a   1.000
_cell.length_b   1.000
_cell.length_c   1.000
_cell.angle_alpha   90.00
_cell.angle_beta   90.00
_cell.angle_gamma   90.00
#
_symmetry.space_group_name_H-M   'P 1'
#
loop_
_entity.id
_entity.type
_entity.pdbx_description
1 polymer ?
#
loop_
_entity_poly.entity_id
_entity_poly.type
_entity_poly.pdbx_seq_one_letter_code
_entity_poly.pdbx_strand_id
1 'polypeptide(L)'
;MVDVIASLSALAELPGVPERIAAARDACEQLRWHEALRRRIPEASAESRVRGAQASAALEGATVPLDLVRDVMRGAAQWPLTPDPVELVARGAVTATAESEHVRSLVTRAPLQALARLHVAAAADLLPAEQVGRPRLEGETSAEFRDLGPAPAAGELRERLDLLVAAMTAGAAVPALVVAAVAHAEIATARPFVRANGVVARAVERALLQATGLDPTGVVVSEAGHATQGGPAYLGALAAYGLGTPEGLGLWIGHCADAVVAGAAQGAQICDAVRAGRLT
;
A
#
# COMPACT_ATOMS: atom_id res chain seq x y z
N MET A 1 -10.61 10.80 -24.92
CA MET A 1 -10.00 10.84 -23.58
C MET A 1 -10.86 9.95 -22.71
N VAL A 2 -10.31 8.91 -22.08
CA VAL A 2 -11.09 8.01 -21.21
C VAL A 2 -11.62 8.83 -20.05
N ASP A 3 -12.92 8.74 -19.78
CA ASP A 3 -13.49 9.30 -18.56
C ASP A 3 -13.13 8.37 -17.40
N VAL A 4 -12.04 8.70 -16.71
CA VAL A 4 -11.50 7.88 -15.61
C VAL A 4 -12.51 7.75 -14.47
N ILE A 5 -13.32 8.79 -14.20
CA ILE A 5 -14.35 8.73 -13.15
C ILE A 5 -15.44 7.73 -13.55
N ALA A 6 -15.90 7.78 -14.80
CA ALA A 6 -16.89 6.81 -15.30
C ALA A 6 -16.34 5.38 -15.26
N SER A 7 -15.08 5.16 -15.67
CA SER A 7 -14.43 3.85 -15.60
C SER A 7 -14.34 3.33 -14.17
N LEU A 8 -13.84 4.13 -13.23
CA LEU A 8 -13.73 3.74 -11.83
C LEU A 8 -15.10 3.50 -11.18
N SER A 9 -16.11 4.27 -11.56
CA SER A 9 -17.49 4.07 -11.10
C SER A 9 -18.05 2.74 -11.62
N ALA A 10 -17.77 2.38 -12.88
CA ALA A 10 -18.16 1.09 -13.42
C ALA A 10 -17.48 -0.09 -12.70
N LEU A 11 -16.23 0.07 -12.23
CA LEU A 11 -15.55 -0.95 -11.43
C LEU A 11 -16.23 -1.17 -10.07
N ALA A 12 -16.78 -0.12 -9.47
CA ALA A 12 -17.49 -0.21 -8.19
C ALA A 12 -18.79 -1.03 -8.28
N GLU A 13 -19.37 -1.13 -9.47
CA GLU A 13 -20.64 -1.82 -9.75
C GLU A 13 -20.45 -3.25 -10.28
N LEU A 14 -19.20 -3.74 -10.35
CA LEU A 14 -18.94 -5.12 -10.77
C LEU A 14 -19.60 -6.12 -9.80
N PRO A 15 -20.03 -7.30 -10.28
CA PRO A 15 -20.70 -8.28 -9.43
C PRO A 15 -19.93 -8.62 -8.16
N GLY A 16 -20.57 -8.47 -6.99
CA GLY A 16 -19.99 -8.75 -5.68
C GLY A 16 -19.07 -7.65 -5.11
N VAL A 17 -18.70 -6.64 -5.91
CA VAL A 17 -17.85 -5.53 -5.46
C VAL A 17 -18.58 -4.57 -4.51
N PRO A 18 -19.85 -4.16 -4.75
CA PRO A 18 -20.58 -3.29 -3.83
C PRO A 18 -20.64 -3.82 -2.39
N GLU A 19 -20.88 -5.12 -2.20
CA GLU A 19 -20.96 -5.76 -0.89
C GLU A 19 -19.60 -5.76 -0.18
N ARG A 20 -18.52 -5.96 -0.94
CA ARG A 20 -17.13 -5.93 -0.42
C ARG A 20 -16.72 -4.52 -0.02
N ILE A 21 -17.06 -3.51 -0.83
CA ILE A 21 -16.85 -2.09 -0.50
C ILE A 21 -17.60 -1.74 0.80
N ALA A 22 -18.86 -2.16 0.93
CA ALA A 22 -19.65 -1.93 2.13
C ALA A 22 -19.02 -2.58 3.37
N ALA A 23 -18.59 -3.85 3.27
CA ALA A 23 -17.93 -4.56 4.37
C ALA A 23 -16.64 -3.86 4.84
N ALA A 24 -15.80 -3.42 3.90
CA ALA A 24 -14.59 -2.67 4.22
C ALA A 24 -14.90 -1.34 4.94
N ARG A 25 -15.90 -0.59 4.44
CA ARG A 25 -16.34 0.66 5.07
C ARG A 25 -16.87 0.42 6.49
N ASP A 26 -17.72 -0.58 6.66
CA ASP A 26 -18.33 -0.89 7.95
C ASP A 26 -17.28 -1.36 8.98
N ALA A 27 -16.26 -2.12 8.55
CA ALA A 27 -15.12 -2.50 9.40
C ALA A 27 -14.27 -1.29 9.82
N CYS A 28 -13.97 -0.38 8.90
CA CYS A 28 -13.26 0.86 9.20
C CYS A 28 -14.08 1.77 10.14
N GLU A 29 -15.40 1.84 9.95
CA GLU A 29 -16.29 2.60 10.83
C GLU A 29 -16.29 2.03 12.25
N GLN A 30 -16.44 0.71 12.40
CA GLN A 30 -16.36 0.05 13.71
C GLN A 30 -15.03 0.33 14.41
N LEU A 31 -13.90 0.23 13.68
CA LEU A 31 -12.59 0.55 14.22
C LEU A 31 -12.49 2.02 14.65
N ARG A 32 -12.98 2.96 13.83
CA ARG A 32 -12.96 4.40 14.14
C ARG A 32 -13.68 4.72 15.45
N TRP A 33 -14.72 3.97 15.80
CA TRP A 33 -15.47 4.14 17.05
C TRP A 33 -14.86 3.42 18.25
N HIS A 34 -13.75 2.70 18.08
CA HIS A 34 -13.06 2.02 19.16
C HIS A 34 -12.58 3.00 20.25
N GLU A 35 -12.81 2.66 21.52
CA GLU A 35 -12.62 3.60 22.65
C GLU A 35 -11.19 4.15 22.76
N ALA A 36 -10.19 3.34 22.40
CA ALA A 36 -8.78 3.73 22.38
C ALA A 36 -8.55 4.99 21.54
N LEU A 37 -9.22 5.09 20.39
CA LEU A 37 -9.03 6.15 19.41
C LEU A 37 -9.67 7.48 19.83
N ARG A 38 -10.34 7.55 20.98
CA ARG A 38 -10.78 8.84 21.55
C ARG A 38 -9.60 9.69 22.03
N ARG A 39 -8.50 9.05 22.46
CA ARG A 39 -7.35 9.74 23.08
C ARG A 39 -5.99 9.22 22.65
N ARG A 40 -5.92 8.04 22.02
CA ARG A 40 -4.67 7.32 21.75
C ARG A 40 -4.46 7.01 20.26
N ILE A 41 -4.98 7.87 19.37
CA ILE A 41 -4.79 7.74 17.92
C ILE A 41 -3.29 7.73 17.56
N PRO A 42 -2.44 8.65 18.08
CA PRO A 42 -1.02 8.65 17.72
C PRO A 42 -0.33 7.33 18.04
N GLU A 43 -0.61 6.73 19.19
CA GLU A 43 -0.01 5.45 19.60
C GLU A 43 -0.53 4.27 18.77
N ALA A 44 -1.84 4.22 18.52
CA ALA A 44 -2.43 3.17 17.69
C ALA A 44 -1.94 3.26 16.24
N SER A 45 -1.84 4.47 15.68
CA SER A 45 -1.36 4.70 14.32
C SER A 45 0.15 4.42 14.19
N ALA A 46 0.95 4.74 15.22
CA ALA A 46 2.37 4.39 15.25
C ALA A 46 2.58 2.87 15.24
N GLU A 47 1.88 2.12 16.09
CA GLU A 47 1.96 0.65 16.10
C GLU A 47 1.37 0.03 14.83
N SER A 48 0.34 0.63 14.23
CA SER A 48 -0.19 0.22 12.92
C SER A 48 0.89 0.30 11.84
N ARG A 49 1.71 1.36 11.83
CA ARG A 49 2.84 1.49 10.91
C ARG A 49 3.95 0.49 11.18
N VAL A 50 4.25 0.19 12.45
CA VAL A 50 5.23 -0.85 12.82
C VAL A 50 4.82 -2.22 12.25
N ARG A 51 3.56 -2.61 12.45
CA ARG A 51 3.05 -3.89 11.94
C ARG A 51 2.89 -3.89 10.43
N GLY A 52 2.45 -2.77 9.85
CA GLY A 52 2.34 -2.60 8.39
C GLY A 52 3.70 -2.71 7.71
N ALA A 53 4.74 -2.10 8.29
CA ALA A 53 6.09 -2.17 7.79
C ALA A 53 6.65 -3.60 7.82
N GLN A 54 6.44 -4.32 8.94
CA GLN A 54 6.85 -5.72 9.04
C GLN A 54 6.12 -6.60 8.00
N ALA A 55 4.80 -6.45 7.86
CA ALA A 55 4.03 -7.20 6.89
C ALA A 55 4.44 -6.86 5.44
N SER A 56 4.69 -5.58 5.16
CA SER A 56 5.19 -5.12 3.87
C SER A 56 6.56 -5.73 3.54
N ALA A 57 7.48 -5.81 4.51
CA ALA A 57 8.77 -6.47 4.33
C ALA A 57 8.60 -7.97 4.06
N ALA A 58 7.72 -8.64 4.82
CA ALA A 58 7.45 -10.07 4.66
C ALA A 58 6.87 -10.41 3.28
N LEU A 59 6.03 -9.54 2.71
CA LEU A 59 5.51 -9.67 1.34
C LEU A 59 6.60 -9.54 0.26
N GLU A 60 7.74 -8.90 0.57
CA GLU A 60 8.94 -8.87 -0.28
C GLU A 60 9.92 -10.01 0.03
N GLY A 61 9.52 -10.97 0.86
CA GLY A 61 10.36 -12.09 1.30
C GLY A 61 11.35 -11.75 2.42
N ALA A 62 11.28 -10.54 3.00
CA ALA A 62 12.14 -10.10 4.09
C ALA A 62 11.45 -10.21 5.44
N THR A 63 11.64 -11.33 6.13
CA THR A 63 11.05 -11.56 7.45
C THR A 63 11.99 -11.09 8.55
N VAL A 64 11.57 -10.10 9.33
CA VAL A 64 12.29 -9.58 10.50
C VAL A 64 11.39 -9.60 11.75
N PRO A 65 11.96 -9.69 12.97
CA PRO A 65 11.18 -9.62 14.20
C PRO A 65 10.43 -8.28 14.32
N LEU A 66 9.19 -8.33 14.82
CA LEU A 66 8.35 -7.14 15.01
C LEU A 66 9.01 -6.14 15.98
N ASP A 67 9.66 -6.64 17.02
CA ASP A 67 10.32 -5.80 18.03
C ASP A 67 11.50 -5.02 17.44
N LEU A 68 12.24 -5.62 16.50
CA LEU A 68 13.29 -4.90 15.76
C LEU A 68 12.69 -3.74 14.95
N VAL A 69 11.60 -3.98 14.23
CA VAL A 69 10.90 -2.91 13.47
C VAL A 69 10.41 -1.81 14.41
N ARG A 70 9.83 -2.19 15.55
CA ARG A 70 9.37 -1.25 16.57
C ARG A 70 10.52 -0.40 17.10
N ASP A 71 11.65 -1.02 17.44
CA ASP A 71 12.83 -0.35 17.98
C ASP A 71 13.47 0.61 16.98
N VAL A 72 13.57 0.22 15.71
CA VAL A 72 14.06 1.11 14.65
C VAL A 72 13.11 2.29 14.44
N MET A 73 11.80 2.05 14.33
CA MET A 73 10.84 3.13 14.06
C MET A 73 10.70 4.13 15.21
N ARG A 74 10.93 3.71 16.47
CA ARG A 74 10.98 4.60 17.64
C ARG A 74 12.36 5.21 17.90
N GLY A 75 13.37 4.86 17.09
CA GLY A 75 14.75 5.34 17.24
C GLY A 75 15.53 4.72 18.40
N ALA A 76 15.04 3.61 18.98
CA ALA A 76 15.73 2.85 20.02
C ALA A 76 16.80 1.90 19.46
N ALA A 77 16.71 1.56 18.17
CA ALA A 77 17.72 0.81 17.44
C ALA A 77 18.03 1.47 16.10
N GLN A 78 19.15 1.07 15.49
CA GLN A 78 19.55 1.44 14.14
C GLN A 78 19.80 0.17 13.34
N TRP A 79 19.57 0.25 12.03
CA TRP A 79 20.03 -0.80 11.13
C TRP A 79 21.55 -0.94 11.21
N PRO A 80 22.12 -2.15 11.01
CA PRO A 80 23.55 -2.31 10.90
C PRO A 80 24.14 -1.42 9.80
N LEU A 81 25.40 -1.00 9.95
CA LEU A 81 26.12 -0.22 8.92
C LEU A 81 26.28 -1.00 7.61
N THR A 82 26.37 -2.33 7.71
CA THR A 82 26.45 -3.26 6.59
C THR A 82 25.30 -4.27 6.71
N PRO A 83 24.08 -3.87 6.35
CA PRO A 83 22.92 -4.73 6.45
C PRO A 83 23.01 -5.90 5.46
N ASP A 84 22.51 -7.06 5.86
CA ASP A 84 22.36 -8.19 4.94
C ASP A 84 21.23 -7.94 3.92
N PRO A 85 21.06 -8.80 2.88
CA PRO A 85 20.01 -8.60 1.88
C PRO A 85 18.57 -8.55 2.42
N VAL A 86 18.27 -9.29 3.51
CA VAL A 86 16.95 -9.28 4.17
C VAL A 86 16.76 -7.96 4.91
N GLU A 87 17.77 -7.52 5.65
CA GLU A 87 17.76 -6.24 6.38
C GLU A 87 17.66 -5.05 5.43
N LEU A 88 18.30 -5.09 4.26
CA LEU A 88 18.18 -4.05 3.23
C LEU A 88 16.74 -3.88 2.73
N VAL A 89 16.07 -4.99 2.41
CA VAL A 89 14.68 -4.97 1.95
C VAL A 89 13.75 -4.54 3.08
N ALA A 90 13.96 -5.05 4.30
CA ALA A 90 13.18 -4.66 5.46
C ALA A 90 13.35 -3.16 5.78
N ARG A 91 14.56 -2.62 5.70
CA ARG A 91 14.84 -1.19 5.86
C ARG A 91 14.06 -0.33 4.87
N GLY A 92 14.04 -0.72 3.59
CA GLY A 92 13.25 -0.04 2.55
C GLY A 92 11.75 -0.05 2.88
N ALA A 93 11.20 -1.21 3.25
CA ALA A 93 9.80 -1.35 3.64
C ALA A 93 9.43 -0.52 4.88
N VAL A 94 10.27 -0.52 5.90
CA VAL A 94 10.10 0.29 7.12
C VAL A 94 10.13 1.79 6.80
N THR A 95 11.10 2.23 6.02
CA THR A 95 11.27 3.65 5.69
C THR A 95 10.12 4.15 4.81
N ALA A 96 9.69 3.37 3.82
CA ALA A 96 8.55 3.72 2.98
C ALA A 96 7.22 3.74 3.73
N THR A 97 7.01 2.78 4.65
CA THR A 97 5.80 2.75 5.49
C THR A 97 5.77 3.94 6.44
N ALA A 98 6.91 4.33 7.03
CA ALA A 98 7.00 5.54 7.83
C ALA A 98 6.70 6.80 6.98
N GLU A 99 7.24 6.87 5.77
CA GLU A 99 7.06 8.00 4.85
C GLU A 99 5.61 8.16 4.34
N SER A 100 4.81 7.09 4.33
CA SER A 100 3.39 7.13 3.95
C SER A 100 2.57 8.17 4.75
N GLU A 101 2.93 8.41 6.02
CA GLU A 101 2.30 9.44 6.86
C GLU A 101 2.56 10.85 6.30
N HIS A 102 3.79 11.12 5.87
CA HIS A 102 4.19 12.45 5.36
C HIS A 102 3.62 12.75 3.97
N VAL A 103 3.39 11.72 3.15
CA VAL A 103 2.84 11.89 1.80
C VAL A 103 1.31 11.83 1.73
N ARG A 104 0.61 11.62 2.86
CA ARG A 104 -0.87 11.57 2.92
C ARG A 104 -1.55 12.73 2.18
N SER A 105 -1.07 13.97 2.37
CA SER A 105 -1.67 15.13 1.69
C SER A 105 -1.21 15.28 0.23
N LEU A 106 -0.12 14.61 -0.16
CA LEU A 106 0.46 14.67 -1.49
C LEU A 106 -0.15 13.63 -2.43
N VAL A 107 -0.55 12.45 -1.94
CA VAL A 107 -1.06 11.37 -2.81
C VAL A 107 -2.27 11.77 -3.65
N THR A 108 -3.09 12.73 -3.21
CA THR A 108 -4.25 13.23 -3.97
C THR A 108 -4.03 14.61 -4.61
N ARG A 109 -2.88 15.25 -4.37
CA ARG A 109 -2.57 16.62 -4.86
C ARG A 109 -1.41 16.67 -5.83
N ALA A 110 -0.39 15.86 -5.59
CA ALA A 110 0.81 15.71 -6.38
C ALA A 110 1.23 14.22 -6.40
N PRO A 111 0.44 13.33 -7.04
CA PRO A 111 0.67 11.89 -6.96
C PRO A 111 2.08 11.47 -7.39
N LEU A 112 2.62 12.06 -8.47
CA LEU A 112 3.98 11.76 -8.95
C LEU A 112 5.06 12.14 -7.92
N GLN A 113 4.87 13.24 -7.19
CA GLN A 113 5.78 13.64 -6.12
C GLN A 113 5.70 12.67 -4.93
N ALA A 114 4.49 12.23 -4.58
CA ALA A 114 4.30 11.21 -3.54
C ALA A 114 4.99 9.89 -3.91
N LEU A 115 4.81 9.42 -5.16
CA LEU A 115 5.47 8.22 -5.69
C LEU A 115 6.99 8.35 -5.65
N ALA A 116 7.54 9.48 -6.09
CA ALA A 116 8.99 9.73 -6.05
C ALA A 116 9.54 9.68 -4.61
N ARG A 117 8.88 10.34 -3.65
CA ARG A 117 9.29 10.34 -2.22
C ARG A 117 9.25 8.94 -1.62
N LEU A 118 8.16 8.21 -1.86
CA LEU A 118 8.01 6.84 -1.38
C LEU A 118 9.06 5.91 -1.99
N HIS A 119 9.37 6.06 -3.28
CA HIS A 119 10.42 5.27 -3.90
C HIS A 119 11.82 5.61 -3.38
N VAL A 120 12.11 6.89 -3.11
CA VAL A 120 13.35 7.27 -2.42
C VAL A 120 13.45 6.57 -1.07
N ALA A 121 12.39 6.63 -0.27
CA ALA A 121 12.33 5.95 1.02
C ALA A 121 12.51 4.43 0.90
N ALA A 122 11.94 3.82 -0.13
CA ALA A 122 11.95 2.37 -0.31
C ALA A 122 13.26 1.82 -0.91
N ALA A 123 13.95 2.58 -1.77
CA ALA A 123 14.96 2.03 -2.66
C ALA A 123 16.33 2.73 -2.62
N ALA A 124 16.52 3.77 -1.80
CA ALA A 124 17.80 4.51 -1.73
C ALA A 124 19.03 3.62 -1.47
N ASP A 125 18.88 2.57 -0.66
CA ASP A 125 19.98 1.61 -0.37
C ASP A 125 19.95 0.36 -1.28
N LEU A 126 19.00 0.29 -2.22
CA LEU A 126 18.80 -0.87 -3.10
C LEU A 126 19.22 -0.62 -4.55
N LEU A 127 19.40 0.65 -4.94
CA LEU A 127 19.64 1.08 -6.30
C LEU A 127 20.71 2.19 -6.37
N PRO A 128 21.40 2.34 -7.50
CA PRO A 128 22.20 3.54 -7.80
C PRO A 128 21.34 4.81 -7.71
N ALA A 129 21.93 5.91 -7.22
CA ALA A 129 21.20 7.15 -6.93
C ALA A 129 20.45 7.70 -8.16
N GLU A 130 21.00 7.52 -9.36
CA GLU A 130 20.41 7.94 -10.63
C GLU A 130 19.14 7.18 -11.03
N GLN A 131 18.83 6.06 -10.37
CA GLN A 131 17.61 5.27 -10.58
C GLN A 131 16.55 5.51 -9.50
N VAL A 132 16.87 6.28 -8.46
CA VAL A 132 16.00 6.48 -7.31
C VAL A 132 15.12 7.72 -7.48
N GLY A 133 13.80 7.54 -7.31
CA GLY A 133 12.83 8.62 -7.20
C GLY A 133 12.24 9.04 -8.55
N ARG A 134 12.43 8.22 -9.58
CA ARG A 134 11.89 8.46 -10.93
C ARG A 134 11.42 7.15 -11.58
N PRO A 135 10.50 7.22 -12.55
CA PRO A 135 10.17 6.06 -13.36
C PRO A 135 11.38 5.51 -14.15
N ARG A 136 11.30 4.23 -14.52
CA ARG A 136 12.26 3.54 -15.40
C ARG A 136 12.36 4.25 -16.75
N LEU A 137 13.58 4.30 -17.27
CA LEU A 137 13.89 4.78 -18.61
C LEU A 137 13.92 3.63 -19.63
N GLU A 138 14.01 3.97 -20.91
CA GLU A 138 14.23 3.00 -21.98
C GLU A 138 15.48 2.15 -21.68
N GLY A 139 15.37 0.83 -21.81
CA GLY A 139 16.42 -0.12 -21.47
C GLY A 139 16.49 -0.55 -19.99
N GLU A 140 15.78 0.12 -19.08
CA GLU A 140 15.65 -0.32 -17.69
C GLU A 140 14.42 -1.23 -17.52
N THR A 141 14.58 -2.34 -16.79
CA THR A 141 13.49 -3.28 -16.48
C THR A 141 13.37 -3.50 -14.97
N SER A 142 12.26 -4.09 -14.54
CA SER A 142 12.08 -4.57 -13.17
C SER A 142 11.95 -6.09 -13.16
N ALA A 143 12.67 -6.74 -12.26
CA ALA A 143 12.59 -8.18 -12.05
C ALA A 143 11.52 -8.58 -11.02
N GLU A 144 10.76 -7.61 -10.49
CA GLU A 144 9.69 -7.84 -9.52
C GLU A 144 8.45 -8.40 -10.19
N PHE A 145 7.67 -9.16 -9.40
CA PHE A 145 6.41 -9.74 -9.85
C PHE A 145 6.55 -10.54 -11.16
N ARG A 146 7.55 -11.41 -11.26
CA ARG A 146 7.86 -12.17 -12.49
C ARG A 146 6.65 -12.95 -13.02
N ASP A 147 5.80 -13.44 -12.12
CA ASP A 147 4.59 -14.20 -12.46
C ASP A 147 3.53 -13.35 -13.20
N LEU A 148 3.62 -12.02 -13.12
CA LEU A 148 2.78 -11.08 -13.88
C LEU A 148 3.27 -10.87 -15.32
N GLY A 149 4.33 -11.55 -15.74
CA GLY A 149 4.98 -11.33 -17.04
C GLY A 149 5.89 -10.09 -17.05
N PRO A 150 6.42 -9.72 -18.24
CA PRO A 150 7.34 -8.59 -18.37
C PRO A 150 6.67 -7.27 -17.98
N ALA A 151 7.44 -6.36 -17.38
CA ALA A 151 6.98 -5.01 -17.12
C ALA A 151 6.75 -4.26 -18.44
N PRO A 152 5.75 -3.37 -18.53
CA PRO A 152 5.56 -2.50 -19.68
C PRO A 152 6.82 -1.73 -20.07
N ALA A 153 6.95 -1.48 -21.37
CA ALA A 153 8.01 -0.64 -21.93
C ALA A 153 7.86 0.82 -21.46
N ALA A 154 8.94 1.61 -21.54
CA ALA A 154 8.96 2.98 -21.00
C ALA A 154 7.94 3.91 -21.67
N GLY A 155 7.62 3.69 -22.95
CA GLY A 155 6.57 4.42 -23.67
C GLY A 155 5.18 4.19 -23.07
N GLU A 156 4.77 2.94 -22.92
CA GLU A 156 3.48 2.55 -22.32
C GLU A 156 3.38 2.96 -20.84
N LEU A 157 4.51 2.89 -20.12
CA LEU A 157 4.57 3.30 -18.71
C LEU A 157 4.13 4.75 -18.49
N ARG A 158 4.45 5.66 -19.42
CA ARG A 158 4.03 7.06 -19.32
C ARG A 158 2.51 7.20 -19.34
N GLU A 159 1.85 6.55 -20.29
CA GLU A 159 0.39 6.59 -20.42
C GLU A 159 -0.31 5.99 -19.20
N ARG A 160 0.25 4.89 -18.66
CA ARG A 160 -0.25 4.27 -17.42
C ARG A 160 -0.08 5.18 -16.20
N LEU A 161 1.03 5.92 -16.10
CA LEU A 161 1.24 6.89 -15.03
C LEU A 161 0.26 8.06 -15.11
N ASP A 162 -0.08 8.53 -16.31
CA ASP A 162 -1.09 9.59 -16.49
C ASP A 162 -2.48 9.11 -16.03
N LEU A 163 -2.86 7.87 -16.37
CA LEU A 163 -4.10 7.25 -15.89
C LEU A 163 -4.10 7.04 -14.38
N LEU A 164 -2.98 6.62 -13.80
CA LEU A 164 -2.81 6.48 -12.35
C LEU A 164 -2.99 7.82 -11.63
N VAL A 165 -2.39 8.89 -12.15
CA VAL A 165 -2.55 10.25 -11.60
C VAL A 165 -4.02 10.68 -11.65
N ALA A 166 -4.70 10.45 -12.78
CA ALA A 166 -6.12 10.74 -12.90
C ALA A 166 -6.97 9.94 -11.90
N ALA A 167 -6.67 8.65 -11.70
CA ALA A 167 -7.38 7.82 -10.74
C ALA A 167 -7.18 8.28 -9.29
N MET A 168 -5.92 8.56 -8.89
CA MET A 168 -5.58 9.04 -7.55
C MET A 168 -6.17 10.43 -7.23
N THR A 169 -6.57 11.18 -8.26
CA THR A 169 -7.16 12.53 -8.13
C THR A 169 -8.65 12.59 -8.46
N ALA A 170 -9.30 11.44 -8.66
CA ALA A 170 -10.75 11.35 -8.98
C ALA A 170 -11.67 11.97 -7.91
N GLY A 171 -11.15 12.18 -6.69
CA GLY A 171 -11.88 12.82 -5.60
C GLY A 171 -13.01 11.95 -5.05
N ALA A 172 -14.03 12.59 -4.47
CA ALA A 172 -15.11 11.91 -3.76
C ALA A 172 -16.19 11.30 -4.69
N ALA A 173 -16.02 11.40 -6.01
CA ALA A 173 -16.97 10.84 -6.98
C ALA A 173 -16.93 9.30 -7.06
N VAL A 174 -15.86 8.68 -6.54
CA VAL A 174 -15.60 7.24 -6.61
C VAL A 174 -15.37 6.71 -5.19
N PRO A 175 -15.81 5.48 -4.86
CA PRO A 175 -15.47 4.86 -3.58
C PRO A 175 -13.97 4.82 -3.32
N ALA A 176 -13.56 5.29 -2.14
CA ALA A 176 -12.17 5.35 -1.70
C ALA A 176 -11.40 4.03 -1.88
N LEU A 177 -12.05 2.90 -1.59
CA LEU A 177 -11.46 1.57 -1.73
C LEU A 177 -11.09 1.27 -3.20
N VAL A 178 -11.93 1.65 -4.16
CA VAL A 178 -11.68 1.41 -5.58
C VAL A 178 -10.46 2.22 -6.04
N VAL A 179 -10.37 3.49 -5.63
CA VAL A 179 -9.21 4.35 -5.94
C VAL A 179 -7.93 3.74 -5.37
N ALA A 180 -7.94 3.30 -4.11
CA ALA A 180 -6.79 2.70 -3.45
C ALA A 180 -6.38 1.37 -4.12
N ALA A 181 -7.34 0.50 -4.42
CA ALA A 181 -7.11 -0.78 -5.08
C ALA A 181 -6.52 -0.60 -6.49
N VAL A 182 -7.11 0.27 -7.31
CA VAL A 182 -6.60 0.55 -8.67
C VAL A 182 -5.20 1.15 -8.60
N ALA A 183 -4.96 2.12 -7.71
CA ALA A 183 -3.63 2.72 -7.57
C ALA A 183 -2.57 1.68 -7.18
N HIS A 184 -2.88 0.80 -6.24
CA HIS A 184 -2.00 -0.30 -5.86
C HIS A 184 -1.68 -1.21 -7.05
N ALA A 185 -2.71 -1.74 -7.71
CA ALA A 185 -2.49 -2.67 -8.82
C ALA A 185 -1.79 -2.02 -10.02
N GLU A 186 -2.10 -0.77 -10.36
CA GLU A 186 -1.40 -0.05 -11.43
C GLU A 186 0.09 0.09 -11.12
N ILE A 187 0.47 0.45 -9.88
CA ILE A 187 1.88 0.51 -9.49
C ILE A 187 2.53 -0.89 -9.58
N ALA A 188 1.88 -1.91 -9.02
CA ALA A 188 2.42 -3.26 -8.97
C ALA A 188 2.57 -3.91 -10.36
N THR A 189 1.66 -3.62 -11.29
CA THR A 189 1.66 -4.22 -12.64
C THR A 189 2.46 -3.39 -13.65
N ALA A 190 2.37 -2.06 -13.59
CA ALA A 190 3.16 -1.17 -14.46
C ALA A 190 4.65 -1.20 -14.08
N ARG A 191 4.96 -1.48 -12.81
CA ARG A 191 6.31 -1.50 -12.25
C ARG A 191 7.07 -0.24 -12.67
N PRO A 192 6.60 0.96 -12.25
CA PRO A 192 7.21 2.21 -12.67
C PRO A 192 8.68 2.31 -12.31
N PHE A 193 9.16 1.59 -11.30
CA PHE A 193 10.51 1.64 -10.80
C PHE A 193 11.31 0.37 -11.10
N VAL A 194 12.64 0.46 -11.08
CA VAL A 194 13.53 -0.72 -11.24
C VAL A 194 13.28 -1.73 -10.11
N ARG A 195 13.04 -1.24 -8.89
CA ARG A 195 12.80 -2.04 -7.68
C ARG A 195 11.87 -1.31 -6.71
N ALA A 196 11.41 -2.02 -5.69
CA ALA A 196 10.52 -1.59 -4.61
C ALA A 196 9.09 -1.23 -5.04
N ASN A 197 8.60 -1.73 -6.18
CA ASN A 197 7.25 -1.39 -6.66
C ASN A 197 6.16 -1.91 -5.71
N GLY A 198 6.31 -3.12 -5.16
CA GLY A 198 5.36 -3.69 -4.19
C GLY A 198 5.29 -2.88 -2.89
N VAL A 199 6.45 -2.49 -2.37
CA VAL A 199 6.55 -1.61 -1.18
C VAL A 199 5.89 -0.27 -1.44
N VAL A 200 6.18 0.36 -2.59
CA VAL A 200 5.59 1.66 -2.95
C VAL A 200 4.07 1.53 -3.13
N ALA A 201 3.58 0.48 -3.78
CA ALA A 201 2.15 0.25 -3.98
C ALA A 201 1.39 0.18 -2.66
N ARG A 202 1.90 -0.60 -1.70
CA ARG A 202 1.31 -0.71 -0.34
C ARG A 202 1.39 0.60 0.45
N ALA A 203 2.50 1.32 0.36
CA ALA A 203 2.63 2.62 1.03
C ALA A 203 1.70 3.69 0.43
N VAL A 204 1.49 3.67 -0.89
CA VAL A 204 0.49 4.53 -1.57
C VAL A 204 -0.92 4.15 -1.15
N GLU A 205 -1.25 2.85 -1.11
CA GLU A 205 -2.55 2.39 -0.64
C GLU A 205 -2.85 2.90 0.77
N ARG A 206 -1.92 2.72 1.72
CA ARG A 206 -2.04 3.26 3.08
C ARG A 206 -2.37 4.75 3.08
N ALA A 207 -1.58 5.53 2.36
CA ALA A 207 -1.74 6.97 2.28
C ALA A 207 -3.08 7.35 1.64
N LEU A 208 -3.54 6.63 0.62
CA LEU A 208 -4.84 6.86 -0.04
C LEU A 208 -6.01 6.51 0.89
N LEU A 209 -5.98 5.37 1.59
CA LEU A 209 -7.02 5.01 2.56
C LEU A 209 -7.23 6.11 3.61
N GLN A 210 -6.13 6.73 4.06
CA GLN A 210 -6.18 7.83 5.02
C GLN A 210 -6.53 9.20 4.40
N ALA A 211 -6.04 9.50 3.20
CA ALA A 211 -6.28 10.76 2.51
C ALA A 211 -7.73 10.89 2.01
N THR A 212 -8.33 9.78 1.59
CA THR A 212 -9.71 9.70 1.07
C THR A 212 -10.75 9.51 2.17
N GLY A 213 -10.32 9.30 3.42
CA GLY A 213 -11.19 9.24 4.59
C GLY A 213 -11.82 7.89 4.88
N LEU A 214 -11.39 6.82 4.20
CA LEU A 214 -11.82 5.45 4.51
C LEU A 214 -11.25 4.99 5.87
N ASP A 215 -9.98 5.28 6.14
CA ASP A 215 -9.38 5.17 7.47
C ASP A 215 -8.71 6.50 7.88
N PRO A 216 -9.48 7.49 8.37
CA PRO A 216 -8.92 8.78 8.74
C PRO A 216 -7.96 8.70 9.95
N THR A 217 -7.96 7.58 10.68
CA THR A 217 -7.11 7.38 11.87
C THR A 217 -5.74 6.78 11.54
N GLY A 218 -5.61 6.13 10.37
CA GLY A 218 -4.38 5.45 9.95
C GLY A 218 -4.03 4.24 10.82
N VAL A 219 -5.05 3.53 11.33
CA VAL A 219 -4.91 2.38 12.25
C VAL A 219 -5.19 1.05 11.56
N VAL A 220 -5.82 1.05 10.37
CA VAL A 220 -5.96 -0.14 9.52
C VAL A 220 -4.58 -0.58 9.04
N VAL A 221 -4.25 -1.87 9.25
CA VAL A 221 -2.98 -2.46 8.82
C VAL A 221 -3.16 -3.23 7.51
N SER A 222 -3.39 -2.52 6.39
CA SER A 222 -3.78 -3.18 5.13
C SER A 222 -2.71 -4.12 4.56
N GLU A 223 -1.42 -3.90 4.82
CA GLU A 223 -0.35 -4.79 4.39
C GLU A 223 -0.43 -6.16 5.08
N ALA A 224 -0.75 -6.18 6.36
CA ALA A 224 -1.01 -7.44 7.07
C ALA A 224 -2.30 -8.09 6.58
N GLY A 225 -3.29 -7.28 6.21
CA GLY A 225 -4.48 -7.73 5.51
C GLY A 225 -4.18 -8.50 4.23
N HIS A 226 -3.34 -7.95 3.34
CA HIS A 226 -2.91 -8.62 2.11
C HIS A 226 -2.20 -9.96 2.37
N ALA A 227 -1.47 -10.06 3.48
CA ALA A 227 -0.78 -11.29 3.88
C ALA A 227 -1.71 -12.35 4.51
N THR A 228 -2.95 -12.01 4.89
CA THR A 228 -3.84 -12.87 5.68
C THR A 228 -4.23 -14.17 4.95
N GLN A 229 -4.39 -14.11 3.63
CA GLN A 229 -4.67 -15.28 2.79
C GLN A 229 -3.40 -15.93 2.20
N GLY A 230 -2.22 -15.45 2.62
CA GLY A 230 -0.91 -15.87 2.11
C GLY A 230 -0.49 -15.16 0.82
N GLY A 231 0.83 -15.16 0.56
CA GLY A 231 1.43 -14.51 -0.61
C GLY A 231 0.85 -14.92 -1.97
N PRO A 232 0.52 -16.21 -2.23
CA PRO A 232 -0.09 -16.62 -3.48
C PRO A 232 -1.46 -15.99 -3.76
N ALA A 233 -2.28 -15.71 -2.73
CA ALA A 233 -3.57 -15.07 -2.93
C ALA A 233 -3.41 -13.63 -3.43
N TYR A 234 -2.50 -12.87 -2.81
CA TYR A 234 -2.15 -11.51 -3.22
C TYR A 234 -1.57 -11.46 -4.64
N LEU A 235 -0.59 -12.32 -4.95
CA LEU A 235 0.03 -12.38 -6.28
C LEU A 235 -0.96 -12.86 -7.35
N GLY A 236 -1.81 -13.85 -7.03
CA GLY A 236 -2.84 -14.35 -7.94
C GLY A 236 -3.90 -13.30 -8.25
N ALA A 237 -4.31 -12.49 -7.27
CA ALA A 237 -5.24 -11.40 -7.49
C ALA A 237 -4.63 -10.28 -8.37
N LEU A 238 -3.35 -9.94 -8.17
CA LEU A 238 -2.63 -9.03 -9.07
C LEU A 238 -2.48 -9.59 -10.49
N ALA A 239 -2.25 -10.90 -10.63
CA ALA A 239 -2.20 -11.56 -11.93
C ALA A 239 -3.54 -11.47 -12.65
N ALA A 240 -4.64 -11.70 -11.93
CA ALA A 240 -5.99 -11.56 -12.49
C ALA A 240 -6.30 -10.10 -12.90
N TYR A 241 -5.90 -9.11 -12.10
CA TYR A 241 -6.01 -7.70 -12.47
C TYR A 241 -5.27 -7.41 -13.79
N GLY A 242 -4.05 -7.93 -13.93
CA GLY A 242 -3.23 -7.75 -15.13
C GLY A 242 -3.84 -8.30 -16.42
N LEU A 243 -4.84 -9.18 -16.35
CA LEU A 243 -5.59 -9.66 -17.51
C LEU A 243 -6.58 -8.62 -18.06
N GLY A 244 -6.94 -7.59 -17.27
CA GLY A 244 -7.86 -6.52 -17.68
C GLY A 244 -9.32 -6.98 -17.89
N THR A 245 -9.68 -8.17 -17.42
CA THR A 245 -11.06 -8.70 -17.50
C THR A 245 -11.92 -8.18 -16.35
N PRO A 246 -13.25 -7.99 -16.54
CA PRO A 246 -14.15 -7.59 -15.44
C PRO A 246 -14.04 -8.49 -14.20
N GLU A 247 -13.90 -9.81 -14.40
CA GLU A 247 -13.75 -10.79 -13.34
C GLU A 247 -12.44 -10.61 -12.59
N GLY A 248 -11.33 -10.39 -13.31
CA GLY A 248 -10.01 -10.16 -12.69
C GLY A 248 -9.92 -8.84 -11.94
N LEU A 249 -10.52 -7.78 -12.48
CA LEU A 249 -10.62 -6.47 -11.81
C LEU A 249 -11.48 -6.57 -10.53
N GLY A 250 -12.63 -7.25 -10.62
CA GLY A 250 -13.51 -7.49 -9.47
C GLY A 250 -12.83 -8.36 -8.39
N LEU A 251 -12.08 -9.39 -8.79
CA LEU A 251 -11.31 -10.24 -7.87
C LEU A 251 -10.27 -9.43 -7.09
N TRP A 252 -9.52 -8.55 -7.76
CA TRP A 252 -8.54 -7.70 -7.10
C TRP A 252 -9.17 -6.70 -6.12
N ILE A 253 -10.24 -6.02 -6.53
CA ILE A 253 -10.96 -5.09 -5.64
C ILE A 253 -11.53 -5.84 -4.43
N GLY A 254 -12.07 -7.04 -4.63
CA GLY A 254 -12.51 -7.92 -3.54
C GLY A 254 -11.37 -8.32 -2.59
N HIS A 255 -10.19 -8.64 -3.12
CA HIS A 255 -9.00 -8.93 -2.31
C HIS A 255 -8.58 -7.71 -1.46
N CYS A 256 -8.54 -6.50 -2.04
CA CYS A 256 -8.26 -5.28 -1.29
C CYS A 256 -9.32 -5.00 -0.20
N ALA A 257 -10.60 -5.26 -0.47
CA ALA A 257 -11.65 -5.14 0.53
C ALA A 257 -11.41 -6.08 1.72
N ASP A 258 -11.12 -7.34 1.44
CA ASP A 258 -10.84 -8.35 2.46
C ASP A 258 -9.57 -8.01 3.25
N ALA A 259 -8.54 -7.47 2.58
CA ALA A 259 -7.34 -6.96 3.23
C ALA A 259 -7.64 -5.78 4.16
N VAL A 260 -8.51 -4.84 3.76
CA VAL A 260 -8.93 -3.72 4.64
C VAL A 260 -9.73 -4.23 5.83
N VAL A 261 -10.66 -5.18 5.65
CA VAL A 261 -11.42 -5.79 6.75
C VAL A 261 -10.48 -6.49 7.75
N ALA A 262 -9.56 -7.31 7.27
CA ALA A 262 -8.57 -7.98 8.11
C ALA A 262 -7.63 -6.98 8.80
N GLY A 263 -7.18 -5.95 8.08
CA GLY A 263 -6.37 -4.86 8.60
C GLY A 263 -7.09 -4.05 9.68
N ALA A 264 -8.40 -3.85 9.57
CA ALA A 264 -9.22 -3.18 10.58
C ALA A 264 -9.35 -4.03 11.85
N ALA A 265 -9.52 -5.35 11.72
CA ALA A 265 -9.50 -6.27 12.85
C ALA A 265 -8.15 -6.26 13.60
N GLN A 266 -7.04 -6.18 12.86
CA GLN A 266 -5.72 -5.99 13.47
C GLN A 266 -5.58 -4.61 14.13
N GLY A 267 -6.15 -3.57 13.54
CA GLY A 267 -6.26 -2.25 14.15
C GLY A 267 -6.99 -2.27 15.50
N ALA A 268 -8.05 -3.06 15.63
CA ALA A 268 -8.76 -3.23 16.90
C ALA A 268 -7.88 -3.90 17.96
N GLN A 269 -7.11 -4.93 17.58
CA GLN A 269 -6.15 -5.58 18.49
C GLN A 269 -5.05 -4.62 18.96
N ILE A 270 -4.56 -3.75 18.08
CA ILE A 270 -3.63 -2.66 18.45
C ILE A 270 -4.29 -1.75 19.48
N CYS A 271 -5.52 -1.33 19.21
CA CYS A 271 -6.26 -0.44 20.11
C CYS A 271 -6.45 -1.06 21.51
N ASP A 272 -6.76 -2.35 21.59
CA ASP A 272 -6.86 -3.08 22.86
C ASP A 272 -5.52 -3.15 23.60
N ALA A 273 -4.41 -3.37 22.87
CA ALA A 273 -3.07 -3.37 23.45
C ALA A 273 -2.67 -1.97 23.97
N VAL A 274 -2.96 -0.90 23.23
CA VAL A 274 -2.74 0.50 23.64
C VAL A 274 -3.49 0.81 24.93
N ARG A 275 -4.78 0.44 25.01
CA ARG A 275 -5.61 0.70 26.19
C ARG A 275 -5.11 -0.01 27.43
N ALA A 276 -4.62 -1.23 27.26
CA ALA A 276 -4.06 -2.02 28.34
C ALA A 276 -2.61 -1.64 28.70
N GLY A 277 -2.00 -0.68 28.02
CA GLY A 277 -0.60 -0.28 28.25
C GLY A 277 0.42 -1.38 27.89
N ARG A 278 0.06 -2.29 26.97
CA ARG A 278 0.90 -3.44 26.58
C ARG A 278 1.82 -3.18 25.38
N LEU A 279 1.77 -1.99 24.80
CA LEU A 279 2.74 -1.57 23.79
C LEU A 279 3.87 -0.83 24.50
N THR A 280 4.98 -1.53 24.70
CA THR A 280 6.22 -1.01 25.31
C THR A 280 7.34 -0.99 24.29
#